data_AF-A0A1V4R019-F1
#
_entry.id   AF-A0A1V4R019-F1
#
_cell.length_a   1.000
_cell.length_b   1.000
_cell.length_c   1.000
_cell.angle_alpha   90.00
_cell.angle_beta   90.00
_cell.angle_gamma   90.00
#
_symmetry.space_group_name_H-M   'P 1'
#
loop_
_entity.id
_entity.type
_entity.pdbx_description
1 polymer ?
#
loop_
_entity_poly.entity_id
_entity_poly.type
_entity_poly.pdbx_seq_one_letter_code
_entity_poly.pdbx_strand_id
1 'polypeptide(L)'
;MEYMAWQLDLPLVTVSCHEDLTASDLLGRYLLKDDETRWQDGPLTLAVRHGAICYLDEIVEARKDTTVIIHSLTDDRRMLFIDKTGEVVPAADTFMMVLSYNPGYQNIAKDLKHSTKQRFATLSFDHPELETEVRIITTESGLDEPTARKLAEMGQRIRSLKGYGLDEGVSSRLLVYVGRLITDGLDAVTACRCAISRTLSDETEIITAVEDIARLYFGEAMEEPPPQAAGAAEQS
;
A
#
# COMPACT_ATOMS: atom_id res chain seq x y z
N MET A 1 5.03 -8.83 2.87
CA MET A 1 5.86 -9.21 4.03
C MET A 1 5.29 -10.39 4.81
N GLU A 2 4.01 -10.38 5.14
CA GLU A 2 3.33 -11.49 5.85
C GLU A 2 3.60 -12.87 5.24
N TYR A 3 3.50 -13.00 3.91
CA TYR A 3 3.83 -14.25 3.20
C TYR A 3 5.25 -14.75 3.48
N MET A 4 6.25 -13.85 3.50
CA MET A 4 7.64 -14.23 3.77
C MET A 4 7.86 -14.61 5.24
N ALA A 5 7.21 -13.91 6.17
CA ALA A 5 7.24 -14.27 7.59
C ALA A 5 6.66 -15.67 7.82
N TRP A 6 5.51 -15.95 7.20
CA TRP A 6 4.87 -17.27 7.23
C TRP A 6 5.76 -18.36 6.60
N GLN A 7 6.35 -18.09 5.43
CA GLN A 7 7.25 -19.04 4.74
C GLN A 7 8.52 -19.35 5.53
N LEU A 8 9.07 -18.36 6.24
CA LEU A 8 10.31 -18.51 7.03
C LEU A 8 10.06 -19.01 8.45
N ASP A 9 8.79 -19.16 8.86
CA ASP A 9 8.38 -19.48 10.23
C ASP A 9 8.98 -18.51 11.26
N LEU A 10 8.96 -17.21 10.93
CA LEU A 10 9.46 -16.13 11.79
C LEU A 10 8.32 -15.19 12.20
N PRO A 11 8.30 -14.72 13.46
CA PRO A 11 7.38 -13.67 13.87
C PRO A 11 7.58 -12.40 13.04
N LEU A 12 6.49 -11.71 12.70
CA LEU A 12 6.52 -10.41 12.04
C LEU A 12 6.11 -9.32 13.02
N VAL A 13 7.03 -8.40 13.28
CA VAL A 13 6.77 -7.17 14.03
C VAL A 13 6.67 -6.02 13.04
N THR A 14 5.46 -5.54 12.78
CA THR A 14 5.23 -4.39 11.89
C THR A 14 5.09 -3.11 12.69
N VAL A 15 5.81 -2.07 12.27
CA VAL A 15 5.70 -0.72 12.82
C VAL A 15 5.40 0.24 11.68
N SER A 16 4.19 0.82 11.71
CA SER A 16 3.82 1.90 10.79
C SER A 16 4.52 3.18 11.19
N CYS A 17 5.38 3.69 10.32
CA CYS A 17 6.13 4.91 10.57
C CYS A 17 5.29 6.15 10.27
N HIS A 18 5.44 7.17 11.10
CA HIS A 18 4.80 8.47 10.97
C HIS A 18 5.68 9.54 11.63
N GLU A 19 5.36 10.82 11.40
CA GLU A 19 6.22 11.93 11.83
C GLU A 19 6.38 12.06 13.36
N ASP A 20 5.45 11.50 14.13
CA ASP A 20 5.48 11.49 15.59
C ASP A 20 6.15 10.24 16.18
N LEU A 21 6.58 9.29 15.35
CA LEU A 21 7.26 8.08 15.82
C LEU A 21 8.63 8.45 16.41
N THR A 22 8.81 8.19 17.69
CA THR A 22 10.06 8.50 18.40
C THR A 22 10.97 7.27 18.55
N ALA A 23 12.26 7.54 18.83
CA ALA A 23 13.22 6.55 19.25
C ALA A 23 12.73 5.66 20.40
N SER A 24 12.10 6.25 21.41
CA SER A 24 11.60 5.53 22.58
C SER A 24 10.40 4.64 22.26
N ASP A 25 9.58 5.00 21.27
CA ASP A 25 8.50 4.11 20.84
C ASP A 25 9.03 2.84 20.18
N LEU A 26 10.17 2.89 19.48
CA LEU A 26 10.84 1.72 18.91
C LEU A 26 11.62 0.91 19.94
N LEU A 27 12.43 1.59 20.76
CA LEU A 27 13.35 0.95 21.71
C LEU A 27 12.63 0.45 22.98
N GLY A 28 11.68 1.22 23.47
CA GLY A 28 11.03 0.99 24.75
C GLY A 28 11.02 2.21 25.65
N ARG A 29 10.24 2.09 26.73
CA ARG A 29 10.02 3.17 27.71
C ARG A 29 9.83 2.62 29.10
N TYR A 30 10.09 3.46 30.10
CA TYR A 30 9.69 3.18 31.46
C TYR A 30 8.20 3.49 31.65
N LEU A 31 7.47 2.54 32.21
CA LEU A 31 6.08 2.68 32.62
C LEU A 31 5.98 2.63 34.13
N LEU A 32 5.11 3.48 34.70
CA LEU A 32 4.76 3.40 36.11
C LEU A 32 3.63 2.37 36.27
N LYS A 33 3.89 1.31 37.01
CA LYS A 33 2.90 0.28 37.34
C LYS A 33 3.02 -0.07 38.81
N ASP A 34 1.93 0.05 39.55
CA ASP A 34 1.85 -0.29 40.98
C ASP A 34 2.94 0.41 41.82
N ASP A 35 3.12 1.72 41.61
CA ASP A 35 4.18 2.56 42.22
C ASP A 35 5.63 2.15 41.91
N GLU A 36 5.83 1.22 40.97
CA GLU A 36 7.15 0.84 40.46
C GLU A 36 7.36 1.31 39.02
N THR A 37 8.54 1.87 38.77
CA THR A 37 8.99 2.18 37.41
C THR A 37 9.58 0.94 36.77
N ARG A 38 8.91 0.36 35.78
CA ARG A 38 9.35 -0.83 35.05
C ARG A 38 9.66 -0.51 33.60
N TRP A 39 10.76 -1.07 33.11
CA TRP A 39 11.10 -0.98 31.68
C TRP A 39 10.18 -1.88 30.87
N GLN A 40 9.68 -1.35 29.74
CA GLN A 40 8.96 -2.11 28.73
C GLN A 40 9.67 -1.96 27.40
N ASP A 41 10.11 -3.09 26.82
CA ASP A 41 10.72 -3.12 25.50
C ASP A 41 9.73 -2.65 24.43
N GLY A 42 10.24 -1.87 23.48
CA GLY A 42 9.50 -1.50 22.27
C GLY A 42 9.55 -2.61 21.21
N PRO A 43 8.80 -2.44 20.10
CA PRO A 43 8.68 -3.44 19.05
C PRO A 43 10.04 -3.78 18.40
N LEU A 44 10.93 -2.81 18.22
CA LEU A 44 12.25 -3.06 17.65
C LEU A 44 13.10 -3.91 18.61
N THR A 45 13.12 -3.55 19.89
CA THR A 45 13.87 -4.29 20.90
C THR A 45 13.37 -5.72 21.05
N LEU A 46 12.05 -5.93 21.07
CA LEU A 46 11.44 -7.26 21.10
C LEU A 46 11.87 -8.09 19.88
N ALA A 47 11.83 -7.50 18.68
CA ALA A 47 12.24 -8.20 17.46
C ALA A 47 13.72 -8.60 17.48
N VAL A 48 14.59 -7.71 17.96
CA VAL A 48 16.03 -7.94 18.10
C VAL A 48 16.31 -9.06 19.10
N ARG A 49 15.68 -9.05 20.27
CA ARG A 49 15.88 -10.07 21.32
C ARG A 49 15.38 -11.44 20.92
N HIS A 50 14.19 -11.50 20.32
CA HIS A 50 13.49 -12.76 20.08
C HIS A 50 13.67 -13.31 18.66
N GLY A 51 14.41 -12.60 17.81
CA GLY A 51 14.73 -13.09 16.47
C GLY A 51 13.52 -13.10 15.54
N ALA A 52 12.94 -11.92 15.33
CA ALA A 52 11.79 -11.71 14.45
C ALA A 52 12.17 -10.90 13.20
N ILE A 53 11.26 -10.85 12.23
CA ILE A 53 11.28 -9.87 11.16
C ILE A 53 10.73 -8.55 11.73
N CYS A 54 11.56 -7.51 11.82
CA CYS A 54 11.12 -6.15 12.11
C CYS A 54 10.88 -5.42 10.79
N TYR A 55 9.61 -5.14 10.50
CA TYR A 55 9.17 -4.45 9.30
C TYR A 55 8.77 -3.02 9.64
N LEU A 56 9.57 -2.04 9.21
CA LEU A 56 9.25 -0.62 9.35
C LEU A 56 8.56 -0.14 8.06
N ASP A 57 7.24 -0.01 8.16
CA ASP A 57 6.40 0.40 7.03
C ASP A 57 6.42 1.92 6.87
N GLU A 58 6.55 2.42 5.65
CA GLU A 58 6.65 3.84 5.32
C GLU A 58 7.77 4.59 6.06
N ILE A 59 8.96 4.01 6.14
CA ILE A 59 10.09 4.52 6.96
C ILE A 59 10.48 5.98 6.67
N VAL A 60 10.17 6.48 5.48
CA VAL A 60 10.42 7.89 5.06
C VAL A 60 9.57 8.90 5.82
N GLU A 61 8.44 8.48 6.41
CA GLU A 61 7.59 9.34 7.24
C GLU A 61 8.12 9.48 8.67
N ALA A 62 8.99 8.57 9.12
CA ALA A 62 9.63 8.69 10.42
C ALA A 62 10.68 9.82 10.42
N ARG A 63 10.87 10.43 11.59
CA ARG A 63 11.92 11.43 11.77
C ARG A 63 13.31 10.82 11.59
N LYS A 64 14.24 11.65 11.07
CA LYS A 64 15.59 11.22 10.72
C LYS A 64 16.37 10.67 11.92
N ASP A 65 16.20 11.25 13.10
CA ASP A 65 16.80 10.76 14.35
C ASP A 65 16.28 9.37 14.75
N THR A 66 14.98 9.10 14.56
CA THR A 66 14.39 7.77 14.75
C THR A 66 15.00 6.74 13.79
N THR A 67 15.23 7.11 12.52
CA THR A 67 15.79 6.18 11.52
C THR A 67 17.26 5.81 11.73
N VAL A 68 18.05 6.60 12.46
CA VAL A 68 19.49 6.34 12.65
C VAL A 68 19.73 5.14 13.58
N ILE A 69 18.77 4.82 14.45
CA ILE A 69 18.88 3.72 15.43
C ILE A 69 19.13 2.38 14.74
N ILE A 70 18.52 2.17 13.57
CA ILE A 70 18.66 0.91 12.83
C ILE A 70 20.06 0.70 12.26
N HIS A 71 20.90 1.75 12.17
CA HIS A 71 22.24 1.62 11.56
C HIS A 71 23.12 0.61 12.29
N SER A 72 23.01 0.58 13.62
CA SER A 72 23.73 -0.36 14.50
C SER A 72 23.30 -1.83 14.32
N LEU A 73 22.08 -2.04 13.84
CA LEU A 73 21.51 -3.37 13.56
C LEU A 73 21.81 -3.87 12.14
N THR A 74 22.22 -2.97 11.25
CA THR A 74 22.47 -3.25 9.82
C THR A 74 23.96 -3.29 9.47
N ASP A 75 24.84 -3.02 10.43
CA ASP A 75 26.28 -3.23 10.28
C ASP A 75 26.71 -4.58 10.86
N ASP A 76 27.96 -4.97 10.64
CA ASP A 76 28.50 -6.28 11.05
C ASP A 76 28.36 -6.59 12.54
N ARG A 77 28.16 -5.57 13.39
CA ARG A 77 28.03 -5.77 14.84
C ARG A 77 26.67 -6.32 15.22
N ARG A 78 25.61 -5.97 14.48
CA ARG A 78 24.20 -6.34 14.77
C ARG A 78 23.85 -6.20 16.26
N MET A 79 24.10 -5.03 16.85
CA MET A 79 23.84 -4.76 18.28
C MET A 79 22.96 -3.52 18.44
N LEU A 80 21.95 -3.61 19.31
CA LEU A 80 21.08 -2.48 19.68
C LEU A 80 21.52 -1.91 21.02
N PHE A 81 21.84 -0.61 21.07
CA PHE A 81 22.10 0.08 22.33
C PHE A 81 20.84 0.80 22.81
N ILE A 82 20.42 0.53 24.04
CA ILE A 82 19.27 1.15 24.70
C ILE A 82 19.79 2.16 25.73
N ASP A 83 19.81 3.43 25.37
CA ASP A 83 20.38 4.51 26.20
C ASP A 83 19.75 4.62 27.59
N LYS A 84 18.43 4.40 27.69
CA LYS A 84 17.65 4.51 28.94
C LYS A 84 17.92 3.43 29.96
N THR A 85 18.39 2.26 29.53
CA THR A 85 18.74 1.13 30.42
C THR A 85 20.25 0.91 30.51
N GLY A 86 21.02 1.52 29.60
CA GLY A 86 22.45 1.28 29.44
C GLY A 86 22.77 -0.09 28.84
N GLU A 87 21.77 -0.77 28.29
CA GLU A 87 21.89 -2.14 27.80
C GLU A 87 22.36 -2.18 26.35
N VAL A 88 23.21 -3.15 26.03
CA VAL A 88 23.58 -3.51 24.65
C VAL A 88 23.01 -4.90 24.36
N VAL A 89 22.05 -4.95 23.44
CA VAL A 89 21.35 -6.18 23.05
C VAL A 89 21.93 -6.69 21.74
N PRO A 90 22.62 -7.85 21.72
CA PRO A 90 23.00 -8.49 20.47
C PRO A 90 21.73 -8.99 19.76
N ALA A 91 21.62 -8.74 18.46
CA ALA A 91 20.51 -9.24 17.67
C ALA A 91 20.60 -10.77 17.56
N ALA A 92 19.48 -11.45 17.78
CA ALA A 92 19.38 -12.88 17.55
C ALA A 92 19.71 -13.22 16.09
N ASP A 93 20.25 -14.41 15.84
CA ASP A 93 20.70 -14.80 14.49
C ASP A 93 19.59 -14.68 13.44
N THR A 94 18.36 -15.04 13.82
CA THR A 94 17.14 -14.99 12.98
C THR A 94 16.52 -13.60 12.84
N PHE A 95 17.04 -12.58 13.54
CA PHE A 95 16.54 -11.21 13.40
C PHE A 95 16.76 -10.68 11.98
N MET A 96 15.70 -10.15 11.38
CA MET A 96 15.73 -9.55 10.04
C MET A 96 15.12 -8.16 10.05
N MET A 97 15.83 -7.18 9.50
CA MET A 97 15.34 -5.82 9.32
C MET A 97 14.80 -5.64 7.91
N VAL A 98 13.57 -5.15 7.78
CA VAL A 98 12.94 -4.84 6.50
C VAL A 98 12.30 -3.46 6.53
N LEU A 99 12.48 -2.69 5.46
CA LEU A 99 11.92 -1.35 5.30
C LEU A 99 11.06 -1.29 4.03
N SER A 100 9.97 -0.53 4.05
CA SER A 100 9.24 -0.11 2.83
C SER A 100 9.14 1.40 2.75
N TYR A 101 9.11 1.92 1.52
CA TYR A 101 8.79 3.30 1.21
C TYR A 101 8.38 3.41 -0.26
N ASN A 102 7.58 4.43 -0.59
CA ASN A 102 7.15 4.70 -1.96
C ASN A 102 8.05 5.78 -2.58
N PRO A 103 8.91 5.44 -3.57
CA PRO A 103 9.79 6.41 -4.19
C PRO A 103 9.00 7.42 -5.03
N GLY A 104 9.35 8.70 -4.96
CA GLY A 104 8.74 9.77 -5.76
C GLY A 104 7.40 10.30 -5.25
N TYR A 105 6.84 9.72 -4.18
CA TYR A 105 5.61 10.18 -3.55
C TYR A 105 5.79 11.47 -2.71
N GLN A 106 7.03 11.77 -2.29
CA GLN A 106 7.32 12.82 -1.33
C GLN A 106 8.24 13.91 -1.87
N ASN A 107 8.11 15.11 -1.31
CA ASN A 107 9.09 16.19 -1.44
C ASN A 107 10.51 15.61 -1.31
N ILE A 108 11.44 16.01 -2.18
CA ILE A 108 12.85 15.58 -2.22
C ILE A 108 13.52 15.57 -0.83
N ALA A 109 13.03 16.40 0.10
CA ALA A 109 13.49 16.50 1.49
C ALA A 109 13.26 15.25 2.39
N LYS A 110 12.30 14.39 2.04
CA LYS A 110 11.88 13.18 2.79
C LYS A 110 12.39 11.86 2.18
N ASP A 111 13.38 11.90 1.30
CA ASP A 111 14.01 10.65 0.82
C ASP A 111 14.91 10.00 1.88
N LEU A 112 15.07 8.68 1.80
CA LEU A 112 16.06 7.95 2.61
C LEU A 112 17.47 8.40 2.21
N LYS A 113 18.29 8.74 3.21
CA LYS A 113 19.70 9.09 2.99
C LYS A 113 20.43 7.93 2.29
N HIS A 114 21.35 8.25 1.40
CA HIS A 114 22.21 7.26 0.73
C HIS A 114 22.92 6.31 1.72
N SER A 115 23.34 6.83 2.88
CA SER A 115 23.94 6.01 3.93
C SER A 115 23.00 4.91 4.42
N THR A 116 21.71 5.20 4.58
CA THR A 116 20.72 4.18 4.96
C THR A 116 20.49 3.22 3.80
N LYS A 117 20.28 3.72 2.57
CA LYS A 117 20.04 2.87 1.38
C LYS A 117 21.15 1.85 1.14
N GLN A 118 22.42 2.23 1.32
CA GLN A 118 23.58 1.35 1.12
C GLN A 118 23.74 0.23 2.16
N ARG A 119 22.87 0.17 3.17
CA ARG A 119 22.83 -0.90 4.19
C ARG A 119 21.81 -1.98 3.88
N PHE A 120 21.01 -1.82 2.83
CA PHE A 120 19.92 -2.73 2.49
C PHE A 120 20.05 -3.28 1.07
N ALA A 121 19.64 -4.53 0.89
CA ALA A 121 19.29 -5.04 -0.43
C ALA A 121 17.91 -4.50 -0.82
N THR A 122 17.76 -4.04 -2.06
CA THR A 122 16.54 -3.40 -2.55
C THR A 122 15.77 -4.32 -3.48
N LEU A 123 14.47 -4.48 -3.21
CA LEU A 123 13.51 -5.07 -4.13
C LEU A 123 12.56 -3.97 -4.59
N SER A 124 12.46 -3.78 -5.90
CA SER A 124 11.51 -2.82 -6.49
C SER A 124 10.23 -3.55 -6.85
N PHE A 125 9.10 -3.06 -6.35
CA PHE A 125 7.77 -3.53 -6.71
C PHE A 125 7.09 -2.50 -7.59
N ASP A 126 6.45 -2.99 -8.65
CA ASP A 126 5.56 -2.22 -9.52
C ASP A 126 4.20 -2.91 -9.55
N HIS A 127 3.23 -2.31 -10.24
CA HIS A 127 1.97 -2.97 -10.50
C HIS A 127 2.17 -4.31 -11.22
N PRO A 128 1.42 -5.35 -10.85
CA PRO A 128 1.55 -6.66 -11.45
C PRO A 128 1.22 -6.64 -12.96
N GLU A 129 1.81 -7.59 -13.69
CA GLU A 129 1.39 -7.87 -15.07
C GLU A 129 -0.10 -8.25 -15.11
N LEU A 130 -0.73 -8.02 -16.27
CA LEU A 130 -2.18 -8.17 -16.46
C LEU A 130 -2.71 -9.48 -15.87
N GLU A 131 -2.18 -10.62 -16.30
CA GLU A 131 -2.67 -11.94 -15.85
C GLU A 131 -2.53 -12.15 -14.33
N THR A 132 -1.50 -11.57 -13.72
CA THR A 132 -1.32 -11.64 -12.26
C THR A 132 -2.30 -10.72 -11.55
N GLU A 133 -2.55 -9.53 -12.09
CA GLU A 133 -3.55 -8.61 -11.54
C GLU A 133 -4.98 -9.18 -11.64
N VAL A 134 -5.32 -9.83 -12.75
CA VAL A 134 -6.60 -10.54 -12.91
C VAL A 134 -6.78 -11.57 -11.80
N ARG A 135 -5.78 -12.45 -11.58
CA ARG A 135 -5.86 -13.46 -10.52
C ARG A 135 -6.00 -12.84 -9.12
N ILE A 136 -5.29 -11.74 -8.85
CA ILE A 136 -5.40 -11.01 -7.58
C ILE A 136 -6.83 -10.49 -7.41
N ILE A 137 -7.36 -9.78 -8.40
CA ILE A 137 -8.71 -9.21 -8.34
C ILE A 137 -9.75 -10.32 -8.17
N THR A 138 -9.72 -11.38 -8.98
CA THR A 138 -10.63 -12.52 -8.87
C THR A 138 -10.60 -13.12 -7.46
N THR A 139 -9.41 -13.39 -6.92
CA THR A 139 -9.25 -14.03 -5.60
C THR A 139 -9.70 -13.14 -4.45
N GLU A 140 -9.35 -11.85 -4.49
CA GLU A 140 -9.55 -10.91 -3.38
C GLU A 140 -10.93 -10.23 -3.36
N SER A 141 -11.63 -10.23 -4.51
CA SER A 141 -12.95 -9.60 -4.65
C SER A 141 -14.10 -10.58 -4.85
N GLY A 142 -13.84 -11.79 -5.34
CA GLY A 142 -14.89 -12.78 -5.66
C GLY A 142 -15.54 -12.59 -7.03
N LEU A 143 -15.07 -11.62 -7.85
CA LEU A 143 -15.52 -11.45 -9.23
C LEU A 143 -15.16 -12.64 -10.12
N ASP A 144 -15.95 -12.86 -11.16
CA ASP A 144 -15.58 -13.77 -12.24
C ASP A 144 -14.36 -13.27 -13.03
N GLU A 145 -13.65 -14.18 -13.68
CA GLU A 145 -12.44 -13.84 -14.45
C GLU A 145 -12.68 -12.79 -15.55
N PRO A 146 -13.76 -12.87 -16.37
CA PRO A 146 -14.02 -11.86 -17.40
C PRO A 146 -14.19 -10.44 -16.83
N THR A 147 -14.90 -10.28 -15.71
CA THR A 147 -15.11 -8.98 -15.08
C THR A 147 -13.83 -8.48 -14.42
N ALA A 148 -13.09 -9.35 -13.72
CA ALA A 148 -11.79 -9.02 -13.15
C ALA A 148 -10.76 -8.61 -14.21
N ARG A 149 -10.79 -9.25 -15.38
CA ARG A 149 -9.94 -8.91 -16.53
C ARG A 149 -10.23 -7.52 -17.07
N LYS A 150 -11.50 -7.19 -17.31
CA LYS A 150 -11.91 -5.83 -17.68
C LYS A 150 -11.42 -4.80 -16.66
N LEU A 151 -11.51 -5.12 -15.37
CA LEU A 151 -11.08 -4.22 -14.30
C LEU A 151 -9.56 -4.01 -14.28
N ALA A 152 -8.77 -5.06 -14.51
CA ALA A 152 -7.32 -4.97 -14.61
C ALA A 152 -6.87 -4.17 -15.86
N GLU A 153 -7.48 -4.41 -17.02
CA GLU A 153 -7.21 -3.65 -18.26
C GLU A 153 -7.57 -2.17 -18.11
N MET A 154 -8.72 -1.89 -17.48
CA MET A 154 -9.12 -0.54 -17.11
C MET A 154 -8.08 0.11 -16.19
N GLY A 155 -7.58 -0.63 -15.19
CA GLY A 155 -6.52 -0.19 -14.29
C GLY A 155 -5.23 0.19 -15.03
N GLN A 156 -4.77 -0.64 -15.96
CA GLN A 156 -3.62 -0.33 -16.81
C GLN A 156 -3.85 0.93 -17.65
N ARG A 157 -5.07 1.11 -18.18
CA ARG A 157 -5.40 2.31 -18.96
C ARG A 157 -5.39 3.56 -18.10
N ILE A 158 -5.95 3.53 -16.90
CA ILE A 158 -5.92 4.66 -15.95
C ILE A 158 -4.48 4.99 -15.57
N ARG A 159 -3.63 3.99 -15.31
CA ARG A 159 -2.20 4.21 -15.01
C ARG A 159 -1.45 4.90 -16.15
N SER A 160 -1.86 4.70 -17.40
CA SER A 160 -1.26 5.39 -18.56
C SER A 160 -1.51 6.90 -18.59
N LEU A 161 -2.44 7.41 -17.77
CA LEU A 161 -2.69 8.84 -17.59
C LEU A 161 -1.73 9.49 -16.57
N LYS A 162 -0.86 8.72 -15.89
CA LYS A 162 0.14 9.27 -14.97
C LYS A 162 1.01 10.31 -15.69
N GLY A 163 1.16 11.49 -15.11
CA GLY A 163 1.86 12.63 -15.72
C GLY A 163 1.01 13.50 -16.65
N TYR A 164 -0.24 13.12 -16.92
CA TYR A 164 -1.23 13.91 -17.67
C TYR A 164 -2.38 14.37 -16.73
N GLY A 165 -2.02 14.92 -15.56
CA GLY A 165 -2.96 15.38 -14.53
C GLY A 165 -3.25 14.38 -13.40
N LEU A 166 -2.66 13.18 -13.47
CA LEU A 166 -2.57 12.25 -12.33
C LEU A 166 -1.15 12.19 -11.79
N ASP A 167 -1.01 12.45 -10.49
CA ASP A 167 0.24 12.25 -9.75
C ASP A 167 0.58 10.76 -9.65
N GLU A 168 -0.44 9.92 -9.44
CA GLU A 168 -0.31 8.47 -9.34
C GLU A 168 -1.44 7.74 -10.09
N GLY A 169 -1.11 6.56 -10.61
CA GLY A 169 -2.10 5.69 -11.22
C GLY A 169 -2.94 4.94 -10.18
N VAL A 170 -3.99 4.27 -10.64
CA VAL A 170 -4.84 3.45 -9.76
C VAL A 170 -4.07 2.25 -9.20
N SER A 171 -4.09 2.08 -7.88
CA SER A 171 -3.48 0.91 -7.22
C SER A 171 -4.33 -0.35 -7.36
N SER A 172 -3.70 -1.52 -7.30
CA SER A 172 -4.42 -2.81 -7.31
C SER A 172 -5.38 -2.92 -6.11
N ARG A 173 -5.11 -2.23 -5.00
CA ARG A 173 -6.02 -2.13 -3.85
C ARG A 173 -7.36 -1.49 -4.24
N LEU A 174 -7.34 -0.38 -4.97
CA LEU A 174 -8.56 0.30 -5.41
C LEU A 174 -9.33 -0.55 -6.43
N LEU A 175 -8.63 -1.29 -7.30
CA LEU A 175 -9.27 -2.25 -8.20
C LEU A 175 -9.97 -3.37 -7.41
N VAL A 176 -9.32 -3.93 -6.38
CA VAL A 176 -9.98 -4.91 -5.48
C VAL A 176 -11.20 -4.31 -4.78
N TYR A 177 -11.15 -3.04 -4.35
CA TYR A 177 -12.31 -2.36 -3.75
C TYR A 177 -13.46 -2.22 -4.74
N VAL A 178 -13.19 -1.82 -5.98
CA VAL A 178 -14.21 -1.81 -7.04
C VAL A 178 -14.81 -3.19 -7.23
N GLY A 179 -13.98 -4.25 -7.28
CA GLY A 179 -14.49 -5.61 -7.45
C GLY A 179 -15.39 -6.07 -6.30
N ARG A 180 -15.07 -5.71 -5.06
CA ARG A 180 -15.91 -5.99 -3.88
C ARG A 180 -17.25 -5.24 -3.96
N LEU A 181 -17.23 -3.97 -4.33
CA LEU A 181 -18.45 -3.17 -4.50
C LEU A 181 -19.37 -3.75 -5.60
N ILE A 182 -18.80 -4.22 -6.71
CA ILE A 182 -19.56 -4.87 -7.78
C ILE A 182 -20.17 -6.19 -7.28
N THR A 183 -19.40 -6.98 -6.53
CA THR A 183 -19.87 -8.24 -5.94
C THR A 183 -21.01 -8.01 -4.95
N ASP A 184 -21.00 -6.88 -4.24
CA ASP A 184 -22.06 -6.44 -3.33
C ASP A 184 -23.28 -5.82 -4.07
N GLY A 185 -23.28 -5.81 -5.40
CA GLY A 185 -24.41 -5.43 -6.24
C GLY A 185 -24.41 -3.99 -6.75
N LEU A 186 -23.31 -3.24 -6.56
CA LEU A 186 -23.18 -1.90 -7.12
C LEU A 186 -22.83 -1.96 -8.61
N ASP A 187 -23.38 -1.04 -9.42
CA ASP A 187 -23.02 -0.97 -10.83
C ASP A 187 -21.53 -0.59 -10.98
N ALA A 188 -20.86 -1.17 -11.99
CA ALA A 188 -19.41 -1.06 -12.13
C ALA A 188 -18.92 0.38 -12.32
N VAL A 189 -19.69 1.23 -13.02
CA VAL A 189 -19.32 2.64 -13.24
C VAL A 189 -19.41 3.43 -11.93
N THR A 190 -20.47 3.24 -11.15
CA THR A 190 -20.61 3.85 -9.82
C THR A 190 -19.55 3.32 -8.86
N ALA A 191 -19.23 2.02 -8.88
CA ALA A 191 -18.16 1.45 -8.07
C ALA A 191 -16.80 2.10 -8.38
N CYS A 192 -16.48 2.27 -9.67
CA CYS A 192 -15.27 2.98 -10.11
C CYS A 192 -15.26 4.43 -9.63
N ARG A 193 -16.37 5.15 -9.78
CA ARG A 193 -16.49 6.55 -9.32
C ARG A 193 -16.26 6.68 -7.82
N CYS A 194 -16.80 5.76 -7.02
CA CYS A 194 -16.69 5.76 -5.56
C CYS A 194 -15.28 5.41 -5.06
N ALA A 195 -14.63 4.42 -5.67
CA ALA A 195 -13.35 3.89 -5.18
C ALA A 195 -12.12 4.43 -5.91
N ILE A 196 -12.26 4.98 -7.13
CA ILE A 196 -11.14 5.42 -7.97
C ILE A 196 -11.24 6.92 -8.24
N SER A 197 -12.26 7.39 -8.96
CA SER A 197 -12.25 8.73 -9.55
C SER A 197 -12.06 9.83 -8.51
N ARG A 198 -12.82 9.79 -7.42
CA ARG A 198 -12.72 10.78 -6.32
C ARG A 198 -11.53 10.57 -5.38
N THR A 199 -10.85 9.44 -5.48
CA THR A 199 -9.68 9.14 -4.67
C THR A 199 -8.40 9.61 -5.36
N LEU A 200 -8.37 9.58 -6.70
CA LEU A 200 -7.17 9.90 -7.46
C LEU A 200 -7.02 11.40 -7.78
N SER A 201 -8.11 12.16 -7.86
CA SER A 201 -8.04 13.59 -8.16
C SER A 201 -9.29 14.33 -7.71
N ASP A 202 -9.12 15.60 -7.33
CA ASP A 202 -10.22 16.56 -7.13
C ASP A 202 -10.52 17.36 -8.42
N GLU A 203 -9.70 17.21 -9.47
CA GLU A 203 -9.89 17.90 -10.74
C GLU A 203 -11.00 17.26 -11.56
N THR A 204 -12.02 18.06 -11.91
CA THR A 204 -13.22 17.57 -12.61
C THR A 204 -12.89 16.92 -13.96
N GLU A 205 -11.90 17.43 -14.68
CA GLU A 205 -11.47 16.87 -15.98
C GLU A 205 -10.91 15.45 -15.83
N ILE A 206 -10.08 15.21 -14.82
CA ILE A 206 -9.46 13.90 -14.55
C ILE A 206 -10.50 12.92 -14.03
N ILE A 207 -11.38 13.35 -13.12
CA ILE A 207 -12.52 12.54 -12.64
C ILE A 207 -13.36 12.07 -13.83
N THR A 208 -13.69 12.99 -14.75
CA THR A 208 -14.50 12.69 -15.94
C THR A 208 -13.77 11.71 -16.87
N ALA A 209 -12.47 11.91 -17.10
CA ALA A 209 -11.68 11.01 -17.93
C ALA A 209 -11.63 9.58 -17.35
N VAL A 210 -11.47 9.43 -16.04
CA VAL A 210 -11.50 8.12 -15.37
C VAL A 210 -12.89 7.48 -15.46
N GLU A 211 -13.96 8.25 -15.29
CA GLU A 211 -15.34 7.76 -15.46
C GLU A 211 -15.63 7.32 -16.91
N ASP A 212 -15.16 8.07 -17.90
CA ASP A 212 -15.33 7.71 -19.32
C ASP A 212 -14.55 6.44 -19.68
N ILE A 213 -13.36 6.25 -19.11
CA ILE A 213 -12.64 4.98 -19.21
C ILE A 213 -13.49 3.86 -18.58
N ALA A 214 -14.06 4.05 -17.39
CA ALA A 214 -14.90 3.02 -16.76
C ALA A 214 -16.12 2.66 -17.64
N ARG A 215 -16.78 3.66 -18.24
CA ARG A 215 -17.89 3.45 -19.19
C ARG A 215 -17.46 2.70 -20.45
N LEU A 216 -16.22 2.89 -20.92
CA LEU A 216 -15.72 2.15 -22.09
C LEU A 216 -15.57 0.64 -21.82
N TYR A 217 -15.23 0.25 -20.58
CA TYR A 217 -15.08 -1.17 -20.21
C TYR A 217 -16.38 -1.83 -19.74
N PHE A 218 -17.26 -1.06 -19.07
CA PHE A 218 -18.44 -1.59 -18.39
C PHE A 218 -19.77 -0.98 -18.81
N GLY A 219 -19.77 0.05 -19.67
CA GLY A 219 -20.98 0.58 -20.26
C GLY A 219 -21.63 -0.45 -21.19
N GLU A 220 -22.95 -0.50 -21.20
CA GLU A 220 -23.69 -1.25 -22.20
C GLU A 220 -23.39 -0.65 -23.59
N ALA A 221 -23.25 -1.52 -24.61
CA ALA A 221 -23.36 -1.06 -25.98
C ALA A 221 -24.69 -0.31 -26.09
N MET A 222 -24.66 0.95 -26.54
CA MET A 222 -25.87 1.75 -26.75
C MET A 222 -26.94 0.88 -27.37
N GLU A 223 -28.02 0.58 -26.63
CA GLU A 223 -29.21 -0.02 -27.25
C GLU A 223 -29.62 0.93 -28.38
N GLU A 224 -29.60 0.42 -29.62
CA GLU A 224 -30.12 1.17 -30.75
C GLU A 224 -31.54 1.63 -30.39
N PRO A 225 -31.88 2.91 -30.61
CA PRO A 225 -33.21 3.38 -30.30
C PRO A 225 -34.22 2.52 -31.08
N PRO A 226 -35.35 2.12 -30.46
CA PRO A 226 -36.31 1.26 -31.12
C PRO A 226 -36.75 1.91 -32.44
N PRO A 227 -36.90 1.13 -33.52
CA PRO A 227 -37.26 1.67 -34.82
C PRO A 227 -38.53 2.52 -34.67
N GLN A 228 -38.44 3.80 -35.03
CA GLN A 228 -39.59 4.69 -35.06
C GLN A 228 -40.68 4.03 -35.89
N ALA A 229 -41.82 3.75 -35.26
CA ALA A 229 -42.98 3.21 -35.94
C ALA A 229 -43.43 4.20 -37.02
N ALA A 230 -43.11 3.87 -38.27
CA ALA A 230 -43.78 4.45 -39.43
C ALA A 230 -45.22 3.93 -39.44
N GLY A 231 -46.13 4.68 -38.82
CA GLY A 231 -47.58 4.48 -38.90
C GLY A 231 -48.23 5.84 -39.09
N ALA A 232 -48.47 6.22 -40.35
CA ALA A 232 -49.80 6.17 -40.94
C ALA A 232 -50.76 7.23 -40.36
N ALA A 233 -50.76 8.40 -40.98
CA ALA A 233 -51.92 9.29 -41.01
C ALA A 233 -52.18 9.68 -42.48
N GLU A 234 -52.74 8.73 -43.22
CA GLU A 234 -53.57 9.02 -44.38
C GLU A 234 -54.99 9.33 -43.90
N GLN A 235 -55.52 10.45 -44.38
CA GLN A 235 -56.90 10.66 -44.82
C GLN A 235 -58.05 10.44 -43.81
N SER A 236 -58.64 11.53 -43.35
CA SER A 236 -60.05 11.91 -43.59
C SER A 236 -60.32 13.34 -43.14
#